data_AF-A0A4Y3WMT3-F1
#
_entry.id   AF-A0A4Y3WMT3-F1
#
_cell.length_a   1.000
_cell.length_b   1.000
_cell.length_c   1.000
_cell.angle_alpha   90.00
_cell.angle_beta   90.00
_cell.angle_gamma   90.00
#
_symmetry.space_group_name_H-M   'P 1'
#
loop_
_entity.id
_entity.type
_entity.pdbx_description
1 polymer ?
#
loop_
_entity_poly.entity_id
_entity_poly.type
_entity_poly.pdbx_seq_one_letter_code
_entity_poly.pdbx_strand_id
1 'polypeptide(L)'
;MTAPHPARRILTVVAALVAVVAVVVVTLLLDGRSRPGAPAGPGAGPATTTPAPAGTTTVTVFFHHGEPDDPRRVVGVTRSVPETGAVATAALSQLLAGPTAPEREAGYFSPFDAETADALISVRVADRVARADFHDFRAAVPEGGAAFGGAALLAELDATLTQFPTVTSTVYSFDGDVAAFYEWMQLVPPPDDAADAVPVASRFLADVAGMQPLEGTFRSTGDDRGAVVFPGRGPDGRPLAGVGTVVTVQRGEPGWTATGAHTDTIAVDAPSAGQLLTPPLDVRGTAVAFEGTVTVRIVADADPGPGELGRGVVTGGGDGMRPFAGRIDFTAPGAATAGWVVFAEESAADGSVLRATVVPVGFGAAAQAPGA
;
A
#
# COMPACT_ATOMS: atom_id res chain seq x y z
N MET A 1 -29.90 37.68 38.84
CA MET A 1 -28.92 36.86 38.11
C MET A 1 -29.52 35.47 37.93
N THR A 2 -30.19 35.26 36.80
CA THR A 2 -30.63 33.95 36.30
C THR A 2 -31.18 34.20 34.90
N ALA A 3 -30.47 33.73 33.86
CA ALA A 3 -30.90 33.82 32.47
C ALA A 3 -31.25 32.40 31.95
N PRO A 4 -32.36 32.24 31.20
CA PRO A 4 -32.87 30.94 30.76
C PRO A 4 -32.29 30.45 29.41
N HIS A 5 -32.30 29.12 29.25
CA HIS A 5 -31.96 28.33 28.06
C HIS A 5 -32.81 28.63 26.81
N PRO A 6 -32.24 28.53 25.59
CA PRO A 6 -33.04 28.31 24.37
C PRO A 6 -32.68 27.01 23.63
N ALA A 7 -33.27 25.88 24.05
CA ALA A 7 -33.28 24.59 23.34
C ALA A 7 -34.37 24.50 22.25
N ARG A 8 -34.55 25.56 21.43
CA ARG A 8 -35.68 25.67 20.49
C ARG A 8 -35.32 25.98 19.04
N ARG A 9 -34.05 25.89 18.64
CA ARG A 9 -33.62 26.13 17.24
C ARG A 9 -33.13 24.90 16.48
N ILE A 10 -33.08 23.72 17.10
CA ILE A 10 -32.54 22.50 16.47
C ILE A 10 -33.66 21.60 15.89
N LEU A 11 -34.93 21.82 16.25
CA LEU A 11 -36.02 20.93 15.83
C LEU A 11 -36.59 21.20 14.43
N THR A 12 -36.25 22.32 13.78
CA THR A 12 -36.84 22.71 12.47
C THR A 12 -36.03 22.24 11.26
N VAL A 13 -34.79 21.77 11.43
CA VAL A 13 -33.96 21.27 10.31
C VAL A 13 -34.16 19.77 10.05
N VAL A 14 -34.58 19.00 11.06
CA VAL A 14 -34.81 17.54 10.92
C VAL A 14 -36.16 17.22 10.22
N ALA A 15 -37.13 18.13 10.24
CA ALA A 15 -38.44 17.91 9.62
C ALA A 15 -38.45 18.04 8.08
N ALA A 16 -37.45 18.68 7.48
CA ALA A 16 -37.38 18.86 6.02
C ALA A 16 -36.75 17.66 5.28
N LEU A 17 -35.95 16.83 5.96
CA LEU A 17 -35.26 15.70 5.35
C LEU A 17 -36.11 14.42 5.30
N VAL A 18 -37.12 14.28 6.18
CA VAL A 18 -38.03 13.13 6.22
C VAL A 18 -39.15 13.22 5.17
N ALA A 19 -39.45 14.43 4.65
CA ALA A 19 -40.47 14.63 3.62
C ALA A 19 -40.02 14.25 2.20
N VAL A 20 -38.71 14.18 1.93
CA VAL A 20 -38.17 13.85 0.60
C VAL A 20 -38.01 12.33 0.41
N VAL A 21 -37.88 11.55 1.49
CA VAL A 21 -37.76 10.09 1.43
C VAL A 21 -39.12 9.39 1.30
N ALA A 22 -40.24 10.08 1.57
CA ALA A 22 -41.59 9.52 1.48
C ALA A 22 -42.21 9.55 0.06
N VAL A 23 -41.58 10.19 -0.92
CA VAL A 23 -42.11 10.29 -2.30
C VAL A 23 -41.55 9.22 -3.26
N VAL A 24 -40.53 8.47 -2.86
CA VAL A 24 -39.89 7.44 -3.73
C VAL A 24 -40.36 6.01 -3.41
N VAL A 25 -41.14 5.79 -2.33
CA VAL A 25 -41.56 4.44 -1.89
C VAL A 25 -43.03 4.12 -2.24
N VAL A 26 -43.75 4.98 -2.96
CA VAL A 26 -45.16 4.75 -3.34
C VAL A 26 -45.38 4.87 -4.85
N THR A 27 -44.75 4.00 -5.64
CA THR A 27 -45.17 3.68 -7.02
C THR A 27 -44.87 2.23 -7.45
N LEU A 28 -44.60 1.31 -6.52
CA LEU A 28 -44.43 -0.10 -6.82
C LEU A 28 -45.16 -0.94 -5.79
N LEU A 29 -46.47 -1.09 -5.97
CA LEU A 29 -47.30 -2.25 -5.61
C LEU A 29 -48.75 -1.88 -5.87
N LEU A 30 -49.28 -2.34 -7.00
CA LEU A 30 -50.67 -2.73 -7.28
C LEU A 30 -50.87 -2.80 -8.81
N ASP A 31 -50.59 -3.96 -9.41
CA ASP A 31 -51.61 -4.65 -10.20
C ASP A 31 -51.10 -6.03 -10.65
N GLY A 32 -51.64 -7.07 -10.02
CA GLY A 32 -51.54 -8.42 -10.52
C GLY A 32 -52.62 -8.68 -11.57
N ARG A 33 -52.27 -9.44 -12.61
CA ARG A 33 -53.02 -10.62 -13.07
C ARG A 33 -52.39 -11.23 -14.31
N SER A 34 -51.99 -12.48 -14.16
CA SER A 34 -51.61 -13.41 -15.20
C SER A 34 -52.73 -13.58 -16.25
N ARG A 35 -52.37 -13.64 -17.53
CA ARG A 35 -53.15 -14.30 -18.60
C ARG A 35 -52.20 -15.08 -19.52
N PRO A 36 -52.50 -16.35 -19.84
CA PRO A 36 -51.77 -17.14 -20.83
C PRO A 36 -52.43 -17.06 -22.23
N GLY A 37 -51.62 -17.19 -23.29
CA GLY A 37 -52.01 -17.86 -24.54
C GLY A 37 -52.16 -17.04 -25.84
N ALA A 38 -51.18 -17.25 -26.74
CA ALA A 38 -51.27 -17.36 -28.23
C ALA A 38 -51.43 -16.09 -29.11
N PRO A 39 -51.09 -16.16 -30.42
CA PRO A 39 -49.86 -16.66 -31.05
C PRO A 39 -49.19 -15.60 -31.96
N ALA A 40 -48.02 -15.95 -32.49
CA ALA A 40 -47.14 -15.13 -33.33
C ALA A 40 -47.80 -14.53 -34.59
N GLY A 41 -47.49 -13.26 -34.86
CA GLY A 41 -47.68 -12.57 -36.14
C GLY A 41 -46.35 -11.96 -36.61
N PRO A 42 -46.03 -11.98 -37.92
CA PRO A 42 -44.70 -11.67 -38.43
C PRO A 42 -44.52 -10.16 -38.73
N GLY A 43 -43.32 -9.64 -38.48
CA GLY A 43 -42.80 -8.45 -39.16
C GLY A 43 -42.89 -7.14 -38.40
N ALA A 44 -41.91 -6.86 -37.54
CA ALA A 44 -41.41 -5.52 -37.32
C ALA A 44 -39.88 -5.60 -37.35
N GLY A 45 -39.25 -4.83 -38.24
CA GLY A 45 -37.82 -4.89 -38.53
C GLY A 45 -36.93 -4.66 -37.30
N PRO A 46 -35.62 -4.92 -37.40
CA PRO A 46 -34.70 -4.62 -36.31
C PRO A 46 -34.83 -3.13 -35.99
N ALA A 47 -35.44 -2.83 -34.84
CA ALA A 47 -35.35 -1.53 -34.25
C ALA A 47 -33.86 -1.31 -33.96
N THR A 48 -33.21 -0.50 -34.78
CA THR A 48 -31.95 0.13 -34.44
C THR A 48 -32.19 0.91 -33.16
N THR A 49 -31.89 0.29 -32.02
CA THR A 49 -31.63 1.03 -30.79
C THR A 49 -30.42 1.91 -31.09
N THR A 50 -30.66 3.17 -31.43
CA THR A 50 -29.65 4.22 -31.37
C THR A 50 -29.00 4.13 -30.00
N PRO A 51 -27.69 3.87 -29.89
CA PRO A 51 -27.01 3.93 -28.60
C PRO A 51 -27.22 5.32 -28.02
N ALA A 52 -27.65 5.40 -26.75
CA ALA A 52 -27.58 6.65 -26.01
C ALA A 52 -26.14 7.20 -26.16
N PRO A 53 -25.96 8.51 -26.42
CA PRO A 53 -24.63 9.06 -26.60
C PRO A 53 -23.80 8.72 -25.35
N ALA A 54 -22.73 7.96 -25.56
CA ALA A 54 -21.76 7.69 -24.50
C ALA A 54 -21.24 9.04 -24.01
N GLY A 55 -21.38 9.30 -22.71
CA GLY A 55 -20.85 10.52 -22.12
C GLY A 55 -19.37 10.65 -22.43
N THR A 56 -18.91 11.87 -22.68
CA THR A 56 -17.49 12.17 -22.84
C THR A 56 -17.03 13.08 -21.71
N THR A 57 -15.78 12.91 -21.31
CA THR A 57 -15.09 13.80 -20.37
C THR A 57 -13.90 14.42 -21.10
N THR A 58 -13.62 15.68 -20.79
CA THR A 58 -12.44 16.37 -21.32
C THR A 58 -11.26 16.16 -20.37
N VAL A 59 -10.11 15.76 -20.93
CA VAL A 59 -8.83 15.69 -20.21
C VAL A 59 -7.82 16.60 -20.89
N THR A 60 -6.87 17.15 -20.13
CA THR A 60 -5.75 17.91 -20.70
C THR A 60 -4.51 17.03 -20.71
N VAL A 61 -3.78 16.99 -21.81
CA VAL A 61 -2.46 16.38 -21.93
C VAL A 61 -1.45 17.46 -22.28
N PHE A 62 -0.21 17.32 -21.86
CA PHE A 62 0.81 18.35 -22.08
C PHE A 62 1.86 17.84 -23.05
N PHE A 63 2.07 18.57 -24.15
CA PHE A 63 3.07 18.26 -25.17
C PHE A 63 4.02 19.42 -25.37
N HIS A 64 5.20 19.16 -25.92
CA HIS A 64 6.05 20.24 -26.40
C HIS A 64 5.46 20.88 -27.68
N HIS A 65 5.80 22.14 -27.92
CA HIS A 65 5.30 22.89 -29.07
C HIS A 65 6.38 23.81 -29.64
N GLY A 66 6.51 23.83 -30.97
CA GLY A 66 7.48 24.65 -31.69
C GLY A 66 8.88 24.05 -31.69
N GLU A 67 9.91 24.90 -31.59
CA GLU A 67 11.30 24.47 -31.58
C GLU A 67 11.70 23.83 -30.23
N PRO A 68 12.56 22.79 -30.23
CA PRO A 68 13.01 22.06 -29.05
C PRO A 68 14.10 22.83 -28.27
N ASP A 69 13.80 24.08 -27.90
CA ASP A 69 14.76 24.98 -27.23
C ASP A 69 14.84 24.76 -25.72
N ASP A 70 13.70 24.45 -25.09
CA ASP A 70 13.56 24.23 -23.65
C ASP A 70 12.78 22.95 -23.38
N PRO A 71 13.41 21.90 -22.81
CA PRO A 71 12.75 20.63 -22.54
C PRO A 71 11.73 20.70 -21.39
N ARG A 72 11.61 21.82 -20.69
CA ARG A 72 10.58 21.99 -19.63
C ARG A 72 9.32 22.70 -20.13
N ARG A 73 9.34 23.21 -21.37
CA ARG A 73 8.25 24.02 -21.91
C ARG A 73 7.23 23.12 -22.61
N VAL A 74 6.14 22.84 -21.89
CA VAL A 74 5.00 22.07 -22.40
C VAL A 74 3.72 22.90 -22.44
N VAL A 75 2.81 22.55 -23.35
CA VAL A 75 1.55 23.24 -23.61
C VAL A 75 0.40 22.24 -23.50
N GLY A 76 -0.66 22.64 -22.80
CA GLY A 76 -1.84 21.82 -22.59
C GLY A 76 -2.71 21.72 -23.86
N VAL A 77 -3.06 20.51 -24.24
CA VAL A 77 -3.95 20.16 -25.33
C VAL A 77 -5.13 19.36 -24.77
N THR A 78 -6.35 19.79 -25.08
CA THR A 78 -7.56 19.14 -24.58
C THR A 78 -7.99 17.97 -25.47
N ARG A 79 -8.25 16.82 -24.85
CA ARG A 79 -8.79 15.61 -25.50
C ARG A 79 -10.17 15.29 -24.98
N SER A 80 -11.02 14.75 -25.85
CA SER A 80 -12.30 14.16 -25.46
C SER A 80 -12.12 12.65 -25.33
N VAL A 81 -12.34 12.11 -24.14
CA VAL A 81 -12.28 10.68 -23.84
C VAL A 81 -13.66 10.17 -23.40
N PRO A 82 -13.95 8.86 -23.47
CA PRO A 82 -15.11 8.29 -22.81
C PRO A 82 -15.17 8.68 -21.33
N GLU A 83 -16.38 8.93 -20.82
CA GLU A 83 -16.58 9.29 -19.42
C GLU A 83 -15.98 8.25 -18.47
N THR A 84 -15.21 8.73 -17.48
CA THR A 84 -14.50 7.88 -16.53
C THR A 84 -14.26 8.59 -15.20
N GLY A 85 -14.32 7.83 -14.10
CA GLY A 85 -13.87 8.32 -12.80
C GLY A 85 -12.35 8.38 -12.65
N ALA A 86 -11.60 7.66 -13.50
CA ALA A 86 -10.14 7.58 -13.47
C ALA A 86 -9.50 8.62 -14.41
N VAL A 87 -9.79 9.90 -14.16
CA VAL A 87 -9.41 11.02 -15.05
C VAL A 87 -7.89 11.14 -15.23
N ALA A 88 -7.10 10.93 -14.17
CA ALA A 88 -5.64 10.94 -14.24
C ALA A 88 -5.07 9.81 -15.11
N THR A 89 -5.61 8.60 -14.95
CA THR A 89 -5.27 7.45 -15.81
C THR A 89 -5.59 7.76 -17.28
N ALA A 90 -6.78 8.30 -17.56
CA ALA A 90 -7.17 8.63 -18.93
C ALA A 90 -6.30 9.72 -19.55
N ALA A 91 -5.94 10.76 -18.79
CA ALA A 91 -5.01 11.79 -19.27
C ALA A 91 -3.64 11.19 -19.61
N LEU A 92 -3.09 10.34 -18.74
CA LEU A 92 -1.78 9.74 -18.95
C LEU A 92 -1.79 8.74 -20.13
N SER A 93 -2.85 7.95 -20.30
CA SER A 93 -3.02 7.09 -21.49
C SER A 93 -3.07 7.90 -22.78
N GLN A 94 -3.72 9.07 -22.78
CA GLN A 94 -3.74 9.95 -23.95
C GLN A 94 -2.38 10.60 -24.23
N LEU A 95 -1.60 10.90 -23.19
CA LEU A 95 -0.24 11.40 -23.33
C LEU A 95 0.67 10.34 -23.95
N LEU A 96 0.64 9.11 -23.41
CA LEU A 96 1.48 8.01 -23.89
C LEU A 96 1.18 7.57 -25.31
N ALA A 97 -0.02 7.84 -25.84
CA ALA A 97 -0.33 7.62 -27.25
C ALA A 97 0.31 8.67 -28.19
N GLY A 98 0.84 9.75 -27.60
CA GLY A 98 1.49 10.85 -28.31
C GLY A 98 0.54 11.83 -29.01
N PRO A 99 1.11 12.87 -29.66
CA PRO A 99 0.35 13.82 -30.47
C PRO A 99 -0.28 13.14 -31.69
N THR A 100 -1.51 13.50 -32.03
CA THR A 100 -2.20 13.06 -33.25
C THR A 100 -1.64 13.73 -34.50
N ALA A 101 -1.95 13.21 -35.69
CA ALA A 101 -1.48 13.80 -36.95
C ALA A 101 -1.80 15.31 -37.07
N PRO A 102 -3.02 15.80 -36.77
CA PRO A 102 -3.30 17.24 -36.81
C PRO A 102 -2.51 18.06 -35.79
N GLU A 103 -2.19 17.51 -34.63
CA GLU A 103 -1.39 18.20 -33.62
C GLU A 103 0.08 18.28 -34.04
N ARG A 104 0.61 17.22 -34.65
CA ARG A 104 1.96 17.27 -35.24
C ARG A 104 2.05 18.29 -36.37
N GLU A 105 1.03 18.36 -37.22
CA GLU A 105 0.92 19.40 -38.26
C GLU A 105 0.83 20.81 -37.65
N ALA A 106 0.25 20.94 -36.44
CA ALA A 106 0.21 22.19 -35.68
C ALA A 106 1.52 22.48 -34.90
N GLY A 107 2.55 21.63 -35.01
CA GLY A 107 3.86 21.82 -34.40
C GLY A 107 4.02 21.24 -33.00
N TYR A 108 3.10 20.37 -32.55
CA TYR A 108 3.27 19.63 -31.30
C TYR A 108 4.14 18.40 -31.50
N PHE A 109 5.01 18.13 -30.53
CA PHE A 109 5.84 16.93 -30.51
C PHE A 109 5.94 16.39 -29.09
N SER A 110 6.30 15.12 -28.98
CA SER A 110 6.44 14.40 -27.72
C SER A 110 7.47 13.28 -27.90
N PRO A 111 8.17 12.86 -26.83
CA PRO A 111 8.91 11.62 -26.82
C PRO A 111 8.02 10.36 -26.89
N PHE A 112 6.70 10.50 -26.65
CA PHE A 112 5.72 9.42 -26.72
C PHE A 112 5.03 9.34 -28.09
N ASP A 113 4.68 8.12 -28.48
CA ASP A 113 3.98 7.84 -29.73
C ASP A 113 3.08 6.59 -29.63
N ALA A 114 2.68 6.04 -30.77
CA ALA A 114 1.81 4.88 -30.82
C ALA A 114 2.43 3.61 -30.21
N GLU A 115 3.76 3.49 -30.15
CA GLU A 115 4.45 2.34 -29.54
C GLU A 115 4.36 2.38 -28.00
N THR A 116 4.22 3.56 -27.41
CA THR A 116 4.09 3.74 -25.95
C THR A 116 2.64 3.75 -25.46
N ALA A 117 1.65 3.72 -26.36
CA ALA A 117 0.23 3.90 -26.03
C ALA A 117 -0.29 2.93 -24.96
N ASP A 118 0.17 1.69 -24.98
CA ASP A 118 -0.24 0.62 -24.06
C ASP A 118 0.74 0.44 -22.88
N ALA A 119 1.69 1.37 -22.70
CA ALA A 119 2.72 1.21 -21.68
C ALA A 119 2.19 1.49 -20.27
N LEU A 120 1.01 2.08 -20.08
CA LEU A 120 0.50 2.36 -18.74
C LEU A 120 -0.05 1.10 -18.07
N ILE A 121 0.55 0.71 -16.94
CA ILE A 121 0.04 -0.37 -16.09
C ILE A 121 -1.00 0.20 -15.13
N SER A 122 -0.65 1.27 -14.39
CA SER A 122 -1.54 1.86 -13.40
C SER A 122 -1.20 3.31 -13.03
N VAL A 123 -2.19 4.03 -12.51
CA VAL A 123 -1.99 5.32 -11.83
C VAL A 123 -2.72 5.28 -10.49
N ARG A 124 -2.01 5.60 -9.40
CA ARG A 124 -2.58 5.75 -8.05
C ARG A 124 -2.28 7.13 -7.52
N VAL A 125 -3.27 7.80 -6.96
CA VAL A 125 -3.07 9.07 -6.25
C VAL A 125 -3.38 8.85 -4.78
N ALA A 126 -2.37 9.02 -3.93
CA ALA A 126 -2.44 8.92 -2.47
C ALA A 126 -1.51 9.97 -1.85
N ASP A 127 -1.90 10.57 -0.72
CA ASP A 127 -1.07 11.55 0.01
C ASP A 127 -0.58 12.72 -0.84
N ARG A 128 -1.38 13.11 -1.84
CA ARG A 128 -1.04 14.10 -2.88
C ARG A 128 0.12 13.73 -3.79
N VAL A 129 0.54 12.47 -3.80
CA VAL A 129 1.52 11.91 -4.71
C VAL A 129 0.82 11.08 -5.78
N ALA A 130 1.05 11.38 -7.05
CA ALA A 130 0.64 10.54 -8.16
C ALA A 130 1.74 9.54 -8.51
N ARG A 131 1.46 8.25 -8.33
CA ARG A 131 2.36 7.14 -8.68
C ARG A 131 1.87 6.52 -9.97
N ALA A 132 2.69 6.59 -11.02
CA ALA A 132 2.38 5.99 -12.32
C ALA A 132 3.39 4.87 -12.63
N ASP A 133 2.85 3.69 -12.91
CA ASP A 133 3.63 2.50 -13.23
C ASP A 133 3.47 2.15 -14.70
N PHE A 134 4.58 1.86 -15.37
CA PHE A 134 4.63 1.61 -16.79
C PHE A 134 5.29 0.28 -17.12
N HIS A 135 4.86 -0.37 -18.20
CA HIS A 135 5.69 -1.37 -18.85
C HIS A 135 6.96 -0.70 -19.35
N ASP A 136 8.07 -1.44 -19.33
CA ASP A 136 9.35 -0.96 -19.83
C ASP A 136 9.28 -0.54 -21.31
N PHE A 137 9.20 0.78 -21.53
CA PHE A 137 9.17 1.41 -22.85
C PHE A 137 10.52 1.99 -23.28
N ARG A 138 11.62 1.67 -22.58
CA ARG A 138 12.95 2.26 -22.87
C ARG A 138 13.41 2.01 -24.31
N ALA A 139 12.98 0.91 -24.90
CA ALA A 139 13.27 0.58 -26.30
C ALA A 139 12.53 1.48 -27.30
N ALA A 140 11.30 1.91 -26.97
CA ALA A 140 10.49 2.80 -27.79
C ALA A 140 10.91 4.26 -27.65
N VAL A 141 11.44 4.65 -26.48
CA VAL A 141 11.89 6.02 -26.18
C VAL A 141 13.40 6.07 -25.91
N PRO A 142 14.28 5.72 -26.87
CA PRO A 142 15.71 5.61 -26.61
C PRO A 142 16.36 6.95 -26.15
N GLU A 143 15.79 8.09 -26.56
CA GLU A 143 16.25 9.42 -26.15
C GLU A 143 15.90 9.77 -24.69
N GLY A 144 15.05 9.00 -24.02
CA GLY A 144 14.65 9.26 -22.62
C GLY A 144 15.83 9.27 -21.65
N GLY A 145 16.90 8.51 -21.95
CA GLY A 145 18.14 8.53 -21.16
C GLY A 145 19.11 9.69 -21.48
N ALA A 146 18.81 10.51 -22.48
CA ALA A 146 19.61 11.70 -22.82
C ALA A 146 19.15 12.91 -22.02
N ALA A 147 20.06 13.85 -21.70
CA ALA A 147 19.75 14.98 -20.82
C ALA A 147 18.55 15.85 -21.28
N PHE A 148 18.39 16.04 -22.59
CA PHE A 148 17.24 16.76 -23.14
C PHE A 148 15.98 15.89 -23.16
N GLY A 149 16.06 14.68 -23.73
CA GLY A 149 14.91 13.78 -23.87
C GLY A 149 14.32 13.35 -22.53
N GLY A 150 15.14 13.10 -21.52
CA GLY A 150 14.68 12.81 -20.17
C GLY A 150 14.00 14.01 -19.50
N ALA A 151 14.54 15.22 -19.67
CA ALA A 151 13.90 16.42 -19.14
C ALA A 151 12.54 16.70 -19.82
N ALA A 152 12.45 16.48 -21.13
CA ALA A 152 11.23 16.59 -21.91
C ALA A 152 10.17 15.57 -21.46
N LEU A 153 10.55 14.31 -21.35
CA LEU A 153 9.67 13.24 -20.89
C LEU A 153 9.08 13.54 -19.50
N LEU A 154 9.92 13.96 -18.55
CA LEU A 154 9.45 14.33 -17.21
C LEU A 154 8.53 15.54 -17.23
N ALA A 155 8.81 16.55 -18.05
CA ALA A 155 7.97 17.74 -18.13
C ALA A 155 6.55 17.41 -18.59
N GLU A 156 6.38 16.51 -19.58
CA GLU A 156 5.06 16.08 -20.05
C GLU A 156 4.32 15.24 -19.01
N LEU A 157 5.00 14.27 -18.38
CA LEU A 157 4.42 13.44 -17.33
C LEU A 157 4.01 14.27 -16.11
N ASP A 158 4.91 15.11 -15.61
CA ASP A 158 4.70 15.94 -14.42
C ASP A 158 3.57 16.93 -14.65
N ALA A 159 3.57 17.67 -15.76
CA ALA A 159 2.51 18.64 -16.05
C ALA A 159 1.14 17.95 -16.20
N THR A 160 1.10 16.77 -16.82
CA THR A 160 -0.14 16.00 -16.99
C THR A 160 -0.70 15.49 -15.66
N LEU A 161 0.13 15.09 -14.70
CA LEU A 161 -0.34 14.61 -13.40
C LEU A 161 -0.57 15.73 -12.38
N THR A 162 0.24 16.77 -12.40
CA THR A 162 0.14 17.90 -11.46
C THR A 162 -0.93 18.93 -11.85
N GLN A 163 -1.59 18.77 -13.02
CA GLN A 163 -2.78 19.56 -13.35
C GLN A 163 -3.92 19.37 -12.34
N PHE A 164 -3.95 18.22 -11.66
CA PHE A 164 -4.98 17.91 -10.68
C PHE A 164 -4.58 18.53 -9.33
N PRO A 165 -5.41 19.40 -8.71
CA PRO A 165 -5.06 20.08 -7.46
C PRO A 165 -4.75 19.14 -6.29
N THR A 166 -5.25 17.90 -6.36
CA THR A 166 -5.00 16.84 -5.38
C THR A 166 -3.60 16.25 -5.50
N VAL A 167 -2.83 16.57 -6.54
CA VAL A 167 -1.47 16.06 -6.80
C VAL A 167 -0.47 17.21 -6.66
N THR A 168 0.54 17.02 -5.82
CA THR A 168 1.65 17.98 -5.59
C THR A 168 3.00 17.42 -6.00
N SER A 169 3.13 16.10 -6.15
CA SER A 169 4.34 15.43 -6.58
C SER A 169 4.02 14.13 -7.33
N THR A 170 5.02 13.61 -8.04
CA THR A 170 4.92 12.47 -8.96
C THR A 170 6.04 11.47 -8.70
N VAL A 171 5.73 10.18 -8.87
CA VAL A 171 6.72 9.09 -8.82
C VAL A 171 6.43 8.12 -9.95
N TYR A 172 7.48 7.68 -10.63
CA TYR A 172 7.41 6.82 -11.81
C TYR A 172 8.17 5.50 -11.59
N SER A 173 7.67 4.43 -12.19
CA SER A 173 8.29 3.10 -12.12
C SER A 173 8.14 2.32 -13.43
N PHE A 174 9.05 1.36 -13.64
CA PHE A 174 8.91 0.33 -14.67
C PHE A 174 8.57 -1.01 -14.04
N ASP A 175 7.43 -1.59 -14.38
CA ASP A 175 6.95 -2.88 -13.87
C ASP A 175 7.06 -2.97 -12.32
N GLY A 176 6.77 -1.87 -11.63
CA GLY A 176 6.89 -1.69 -10.18
C GLY A 176 8.27 -1.30 -9.64
N ASP A 177 9.30 -1.21 -10.49
CA ASP A 177 10.67 -0.80 -10.14
C ASP A 177 10.88 0.71 -10.36
N VAL A 178 10.85 1.46 -9.25
CA VAL A 178 11.14 2.91 -9.23
C VAL A 178 12.60 3.16 -9.59
N ALA A 179 13.54 2.39 -9.05
CA ALA A 179 14.97 2.62 -9.26
C ALA A 179 15.31 2.49 -10.75
N ALA A 180 14.78 1.46 -11.42
CA ALA A 180 14.99 1.25 -12.86
C ALA A 180 14.58 2.45 -13.72
N PHE A 181 13.48 3.12 -13.38
CA PHE A 181 13.04 4.33 -14.07
C PHE A 181 14.03 5.49 -13.87
N TYR A 182 14.37 5.81 -12.62
CA TYR A 182 15.23 6.98 -12.34
C TYR A 182 16.70 6.75 -12.72
N GLU A 183 17.21 5.53 -12.61
CA GLU A 183 18.54 5.16 -13.13
C GLU A 183 18.63 5.37 -14.64
N TRP A 184 17.60 4.94 -15.38
CA TRP A 184 17.51 5.19 -16.82
C TRP A 184 17.54 6.68 -17.14
N MET A 185 16.86 7.49 -16.33
CA MET A 185 16.83 8.95 -16.44
C MET A 185 18.11 9.63 -15.92
N GLN A 186 19.06 8.87 -15.36
CA GLN A 186 20.27 9.38 -14.69
C GLN A 186 19.95 10.35 -13.54
N LEU A 187 18.85 10.11 -12.85
CA LEU A 187 18.38 10.88 -11.71
C LEU A 187 18.43 10.03 -10.45
N VAL A 188 18.47 10.72 -9.32
CA VAL A 188 18.18 10.08 -8.04
C VAL A 188 16.66 9.95 -7.95
N PRO A 189 16.11 8.77 -7.63
CA PRO A 189 14.70 8.65 -7.29
C PRO A 189 14.32 9.73 -6.27
N PRO A 190 13.17 10.41 -6.41
CA PRO A 190 12.66 11.24 -5.33
C PRO A 190 12.64 10.37 -4.07
N PRO A 191 12.91 10.94 -2.88
CA PRO A 191 12.84 10.20 -1.63
C PRO A 191 11.50 9.50 -1.60
N ASP A 192 11.57 8.21 -1.86
CA ASP A 192 10.43 7.35 -1.88
C ASP A 192 10.04 7.17 -0.42
N ASP A 193 8.77 6.94 -0.10
CA ASP A 193 8.43 6.57 1.27
C ASP A 193 9.26 5.33 1.71
N ALA A 194 9.84 4.55 0.77
CA ALA A 194 10.84 3.51 1.01
C ALA A 194 12.05 3.95 1.89
N ALA A 195 12.50 5.20 1.80
CA ALA A 195 13.62 5.72 2.60
C ALA A 195 13.27 5.82 4.09
N ASP A 196 12.01 6.01 4.44
CA ASP A 196 11.53 6.02 5.83
C ASP A 196 11.17 4.63 6.34
N ALA A 197 10.84 3.69 5.45
CA ALA A 197 10.52 2.32 5.83
C ALA A 197 11.72 1.59 6.46
N VAL A 198 12.94 1.80 5.96
CA VAL A 198 14.15 1.14 6.49
C VAL A 198 14.46 1.60 7.93
N PRO A 199 14.47 2.91 8.26
CA PRO A 199 14.57 3.37 9.64
C PRO A 199 13.45 2.83 10.55
N VAL A 200 12.19 2.81 10.08
CA VAL A 200 11.06 2.24 10.84
C VAL A 200 11.28 0.76 11.15
N ALA A 201 11.64 -0.03 10.15
CA ALA A 201 11.89 -1.46 10.32
C ALA A 201 13.11 -1.74 11.20
N SER A 202 14.17 -0.92 11.08
CA SER A 202 15.38 -1.05 11.88
C SER A 202 15.10 -0.75 13.36
N ARG A 203 14.33 0.30 13.63
CA ARG A 203 13.87 0.64 14.98
C ARG A 203 12.94 -0.43 15.53
N PHE A 204 12.01 -0.95 14.73
CA PHE A 204 11.14 -2.06 15.13
C PHE A 204 11.95 -3.29 15.56
N LEU A 205 12.95 -3.71 14.77
CA LEU A 205 13.82 -4.83 15.16
C LEU A 205 14.64 -4.53 16.43
N ALA A 206 15.11 -3.30 16.61
CA ALA A 206 15.85 -2.91 17.81
C ALA A 206 14.95 -2.89 19.07
N ASP A 207 13.83 -2.18 19.00
CA ASP A 207 12.97 -1.91 20.15
C ASP A 207 12.13 -3.16 20.50
N VAL A 208 11.56 -3.85 19.51
CA VAL A 208 10.66 -5.00 19.73
C VAL A 208 11.41 -6.33 19.76
N ALA A 209 12.21 -6.64 18.74
CA ALA A 209 12.90 -7.92 18.66
C ALA A 209 14.18 -7.98 19.52
N GLY A 210 14.73 -6.83 19.93
CA GLY A 210 16.01 -6.76 20.65
C GLY A 210 17.22 -7.02 19.75
N MET A 211 17.08 -6.83 18.45
CA MET A 211 18.13 -7.05 17.46
C MET A 211 19.03 -5.83 17.30
N GLN A 212 20.20 -6.05 16.71
CA GLN A 212 21.08 -4.98 16.21
C GLN A 212 21.18 -5.14 14.69
N PRO A 213 20.18 -4.64 13.93
CA PRO A 213 20.08 -4.91 12.51
C PRO A 213 21.24 -4.28 11.73
N LEU A 214 21.67 -4.98 10.70
CA LEU A 214 22.52 -4.41 9.65
C LEU A 214 21.68 -3.49 8.73
N GLU A 215 22.30 -2.91 7.72
CA GLU A 215 21.55 -2.19 6.69
C GLU A 215 20.58 -3.13 5.96
N GLY A 216 19.32 -2.71 5.85
CA GLY A 216 18.26 -3.46 5.20
C GLY A 216 17.88 -2.87 3.85
N THR A 217 17.30 -3.69 2.98
CA THR A 217 16.82 -3.26 1.66
C THR A 217 15.29 -3.29 1.63
N PHE A 218 14.67 -2.17 1.31
CA PHE A 218 13.22 -2.10 1.12
C PHE A 218 12.81 -2.69 -0.24
N ARG A 219 11.67 -3.38 -0.24
CA ARG A 219 10.96 -3.84 -1.43
C ARG A 219 9.47 -3.56 -1.28
N SER A 220 8.87 -2.87 -2.25
CA SER A 220 7.42 -2.70 -2.32
C SER A 220 6.74 -4.06 -2.57
N THR A 221 5.62 -4.31 -1.90
CA THR A 221 4.80 -5.51 -2.10
C THR A 221 3.39 -5.18 -2.62
N GLY A 222 3.14 -3.92 -2.97
CA GLY A 222 1.85 -3.41 -3.43
C GLY A 222 0.90 -3.03 -2.28
N ASP A 223 -0.22 -2.38 -2.61
CA ASP A 223 -1.29 -2.02 -1.66
C ASP A 223 -0.83 -1.33 -0.38
N ASP A 224 0.04 -0.33 -0.52
CA ASP A 224 0.59 0.43 0.60
C ASP A 224 1.33 -0.47 1.62
N ARG A 225 1.85 -1.61 1.15
CA ARG A 225 2.69 -2.54 1.91
C ARG A 225 4.07 -2.66 1.30
N GLY A 226 5.01 -3.04 2.14
CA GLY A 226 6.36 -3.36 1.74
C GLY A 226 7.00 -4.35 2.69
N ALA A 227 8.22 -4.73 2.35
CA ALA A 227 9.09 -5.54 3.18
C ALA A 227 10.48 -4.92 3.23
N VAL A 228 11.10 -4.91 4.40
CA VAL A 228 12.51 -4.57 4.57
C VAL A 228 13.26 -5.84 4.89
N VAL A 229 14.18 -6.23 4.00
CA VAL A 229 14.97 -7.45 4.11
C VAL A 229 16.30 -7.12 4.78
N PHE A 230 16.55 -7.71 5.94
CA PHE A 230 17.82 -7.58 6.65
C PHE A 230 18.66 -8.85 6.45
N PRO A 231 19.96 -8.72 6.12
CA PRO A 231 20.86 -9.86 6.01
C PRO A 231 21.04 -10.54 7.38
N GLY A 232 21.23 -11.86 7.36
CA GLY A 232 21.50 -12.63 8.58
C GLY A 232 22.86 -12.26 9.19
N ARG A 233 23.01 -12.46 10.50
CA ARG A 233 24.30 -12.31 11.20
C ARG A 233 24.86 -13.66 11.61
N GLY A 234 26.16 -13.82 11.41
CA GLY A 234 26.93 -14.92 11.99
C GLY A 234 27.21 -14.69 13.48
N PRO A 235 27.65 -15.72 14.21
CA PRO A 235 28.02 -15.61 15.63
C PRO A 235 29.15 -14.62 15.91
N ASP A 236 29.94 -14.27 14.88
CA ASP A 236 31.02 -13.30 14.92
C ASP A 236 30.56 -11.87 14.53
N GLY A 237 29.25 -11.67 14.36
CA GLY A 237 28.64 -10.40 13.98
C GLY A 237 28.77 -10.06 12.49
N ARG A 238 29.39 -10.93 11.67
CA ARG A 238 29.53 -10.70 10.22
C ARG A 238 28.23 -11.01 9.47
N PRO A 239 27.96 -10.31 8.35
CA PRO A 239 26.82 -10.66 7.49
C PRO A 239 26.99 -12.07 6.92
N LEU A 240 25.94 -12.88 6.99
CA LEU A 240 25.85 -14.18 6.31
C LEU A 240 25.15 -14.01 4.96
N ALA A 241 25.61 -14.75 3.96
CA ALA A 241 24.91 -14.87 2.68
C ALA A 241 23.64 -15.72 2.88
N GLY A 242 22.46 -15.11 2.76
CA GLY A 242 21.16 -15.76 2.97
C GLY A 242 20.13 -14.80 3.60
N VAL A 243 18.84 -15.17 3.53
CA VAL A 243 17.76 -14.35 4.09
C VAL A 243 17.87 -14.33 5.62
N GLY A 244 18.03 -13.14 6.20
CA GLY A 244 18.06 -12.95 7.65
C GLY A 244 16.67 -12.80 8.23
N THR A 245 16.28 -11.56 8.54
CA THR A 245 14.94 -11.22 9.05
C THR A 245 14.25 -10.29 8.06
N VAL A 246 13.01 -10.58 7.71
CA VAL A 246 12.18 -9.75 6.84
C VAL A 246 11.11 -9.06 7.67
N VAL A 247 11.16 -7.73 7.74
CA VAL A 247 10.14 -6.92 8.42
C VAL A 247 9.06 -6.55 7.42
N THR A 248 7.80 -6.83 7.72
CA THR A 248 6.68 -6.34 6.93
C THR A 248 6.28 -4.95 7.41
N VAL A 249 6.03 -4.04 6.48
CA VAL A 249 5.62 -2.66 6.76
C VAL A 249 4.33 -2.33 6.02
N GLN A 250 3.50 -1.50 6.64
CA GLN A 250 2.29 -0.95 6.03
C GLN A 250 2.28 0.57 6.19
N ARG A 251 1.95 1.27 5.11
CA ARG A 251 1.83 2.72 5.04
C ARG A 251 0.44 3.14 5.51
N GLY A 252 0.42 4.19 6.33
CA GLY A 252 -0.75 4.89 6.82
C GLY A 252 -0.36 6.31 7.23
N GLU A 253 -1.21 7.02 7.99
CA GLU A 253 -0.84 8.33 8.55
C GLU A 253 -0.20 8.16 9.94
N PRO A 254 0.98 8.74 10.24
CA PRO A 254 1.77 9.68 9.44
C PRO A 254 2.95 9.05 8.64
N GLY A 255 2.91 7.76 8.31
CA GLY A 255 3.96 7.11 7.51
C GLY A 255 3.94 5.58 7.57
N TRP A 256 5.10 4.95 7.48
CA TRP A 256 5.23 3.50 7.63
C TRP A 256 5.10 3.05 9.08
N THR A 257 4.47 1.90 9.24
CA THR A 257 4.40 1.16 10.50
C THR A 257 4.83 -0.27 10.25
N ALA A 258 5.66 -0.83 11.14
CA ALA A 258 5.99 -2.25 11.09
C ALA A 258 4.77 -3.07 11.53
N THR A 259 4.47 -4.13 10.79
CA THR A 259 3.32 -5.02 11.05
C THR A 259 3.73 -6.41 11.53
N GLY A 260 5.02 -6.71 11.52
CA GLY A 260 5.58 -7.98 11.97
C GLY A 260 6.94 -8.24 11.35
N ALA A 261 7.52 -9.40 11.66
CA ALA A 261 8.74 -9.88 11.03
C ALA A 261 8.71 -11.41 10.90
N HIS A 262 9.45 -11.95 9.93
CA HIS A 262 9.59 -13.38 9.75
C HIS A 262 10.99 -13.77 9.27
N THR A 263 11.29 -15.05 9.42
CA THR A 263 12.54 -15.69 8.99
C THR A 263 12.19 -17.02 8.33
N ASP A 264 13.08 -17.53 7.48
CA ASP A 264 12.88 -18.85 6.85
C ASP A 264 13.12 -20.01 7.83
N THR A 265 13.72 -19.73 8.99
CA THR A 265 14.15 -20.76 9.97
C THR A 265 13.27 -20.82 11.21
N ILE A 266 12.30 -19.92 11.37
CA ILE A 266 11.33 -19.92 12.48
C ILE A 266 9.95 -19.60 11.90
N ALA A 267 9.13 -20.63 11.71
CA ALA A 267 7.74 -20.50 11.28
C ALA A 267 6.80 -20.71 12.48
N VAL A 268 5.86 -19.78 12.68
CA VAL A 268 4.96 -19.77 13.84
C VAL A 268 3.54 -20.10 13.39
N ASP A 269 2.95 -21.14 13.99
CA ASP A 269 1.55 -21.54 13.78
C ASP A 269 0.62 -20.95 14.85
N ALA A 270 1.13 -20.75 16.07
CA ALA A 270 0.42 -20.13 17.18
C ALA A 270 1.38 -19.28 18.05
N PRO A 271 1.00 -18.03 18.41
CA PRO A 271 -0.29 -17.39 18.14
C PRO A 271 -0.45 -16.94 16.68
N SER A 272 -1.70 -16.72 16.27
CA SER A 272 -2.01 -16.09 14.98
C SER A 272 -1.91 -14.57 15.08
N ALA A 273 -1.58 -13.91 13.97
CA ALA A 273 -1.56 -12.44 13.90
C ALA A 273 -2.93 -11.86 14.34
N GLY A 274 -2.89 -10.89 15.26
CA GLY A 274 -4.07 -10.23 15.83
C GLY A 274 -4.79 -11.02 16.93
N GLN A 275 -4.30 -12.20 17.33
CA GLN A 275 -4.93 -13.00 18.39
C GLN A 275 -4.93 -12.24 19.73
N LEU A 276 -6.07 -12.25 20.43
CA LEU A 276 -6.16 -11.79 21.82
C LEU A 276 -5.57 -12.84 22.77
N LEU A 277 -4.54 -12.47 23.51
CA LEU A 277 -3.83 -13.38 24.40
C LEU A 277 -4.46 -13.42 25.81
N THR A 278 -4.43 -14.62 26.40
CA THR A 278 -4.74 -14.85 27.82
C THR A 278 -3.58 -15.64 28.46
N PRO A 279 -3.15 -15.30 29.68
CA PRO A 279 -2.14 -16.09 30.38
C PRO A 279 -2.64 -17.48 30.77
N PRO A 280 -1.84 -18.55 30.59
CA PRO A 280 -0.56 -18.59 29.87
C PRO A 280 -0.74 -18.75 28.35
N LEU A 281 0.25 -18.32 27.57
CA LEU A 281 0.24 -18.43 26.11
C LEU A 281 0.71 -19.81 25.66
N ASP A 282 -0.14 -20.56 24.95
CA ASP A 282 0.30 -21.74 24.21
C ASP A 282 0.92 -21.32 22.87
N VAL A 283 2.11 -21.83 22.55
CA VAL A 283 2.85 -21.53 21.31
C VAL A 283 3.16 -22.79 20.52
N ARG A 284 3.14 -22.69 19.18
CA ARG A 284 3.44 -23.79 18.26
C ARG A 284 4.05 -23.28 16.96
N GLY A 285 4.85 -24.12 16.32
CA GLY A 285 5.43 -23.83 15.02
C GLY A 285 6.49 -24.84 14.64
N THR A 286 7.35 -24.46 13.69
CA THR A 286 8.55 -25.21 13.31
C THR A 286 9.76 -24.30 13.30
N ALA A 287 10.90 -24.82 13.72
CA ALA A 287 12.13 -24.05 13.72
C ALA A 287 13.37 -24.91 13.46
N VAL A 288 14.38 -24.27 12.90
CA VAL A 288 15.78 -24.68 12.97
C VAL A 288 16.58 -23.54 13.59
N ALA A 289 17.28 -23.83 14.69
CA ALA A 289 18.06 -22.86 15.44
C ALA A 289 19.27 -23.57 16.08
N PHE A 290 20.27 -22.82 16.54
CA PHE A 290 21.38 -23.40 17.27
C PHE A 290 20.88 -24.24 18.47
N GLU A 291 21.28 -25.52 18.50
CA GLU A 291 20.81 -26.53 19.48
C GLU A 291 19.29 -26.71 19.54
N GLY A 292 18.54 -26.19 18.56
CA GLY A 292 17.07 -26.19 18.53
C GLY A 292 16.44 -25.18 19.49
N THR A 293 17.21 -24.26 20.07
CA THR A 293 16.71 -23.33 21.09
C THR A 293 16.05 -22.12 20.45
N VAL A 294 14.77 -21.90 20.78
CA VAL A 294 14.03 -20.68 20.39
C VAL A 294 13.55 -19.97 21.65
N THR A 295 14.03 -18.75 21.86
CA THR A 295 13.54 -17.87 22.92
C THR A 295 12.21 -17.27 22.48
N VAL A 296 11.23 -17.28 23.38
CA VAL A 296 9.92 -16.67 23.16
C VAL A 296 9.71 -15.55 24.17
N ARG A 297 9.46 -14.34 23.68
CA ARG A 297 9.17 -13.15 24.50
C ARG A 297 7.80 -12.60 24.16
N ILE A 298 7.06 -12.18 25.17
CA ILE A 298 5.78 -11.49 25.01
C ILE A 298 6.00 -10.06 25.45
N VAL A 299 5.78 -9.11 24.57
CA VAL A 299 6.07 -7.69 24.80
C VAL A 299 4.82 -6.86 24.55
N ALA A 300 4.51 -5.94 25.46
CA ALA A 300 3.45 -4.95 25.28
C ALA A 300 3.91 -3.86 24.33
N ASP A 301 3.01 -3.32 23.52
CA ASP A 301 3.23 -2.03 22.86
C ASP A 301 3.01 -0.94 23.92
N ALA A 302 4.09 -0.32 24.39
CA ALA A 302 4.05 0.72 25.41
C ALA A 302 4.94 1.90 25.02
N ASP A 303 4.57 3.11 25.45
CA ASP A 303 5.36 4.34 25.31
C ASP A 303 6.14 4.54 26.64
N PRO A 304 7.49 4.65 26.66
CA PRO A 304 8.41 4.93 25.56
C PRO A 304 9.07 3.72 24.87
N GLY A 305 8.63 2.51 25.14
CA GLY A 305 9.11 1.31 24.46
C GLY A 305 8.41 0.04 24.94
N PRO A 306 8.54 -1.06 24.21
CA PRO A 306 7.78 -2.25 24.51
C PRO A 306 8.23 -2.89 25.82
N GLY A 307 7.29 -3.06 26.76
CA GLY A 307 7.55 -3.69 28.06
C GLY A 307 7.46 -5.20 27.96
N GLU A 308 8.50 -5.94 28.37
CA GLU A 308 8.45 -7.40 28.41
C GLU A 308 7.50 -7.89 29.51
N LEU A 309 6.52 -8.70 29.13
CA LEU A 309 5.46 -9.23 29.98
C LEU A 309 5.71 -10.67 30.43
N GLY A 310 6.50 -11.40 29.65
CA GLY A 310 6.80 -12.81 29.87
C GLY A 310 7.87 -13.32 28.90
N ARG A 311 8.56 -14.37 29.33
CA ARG A 311 9.64 -15.02 28.58
C ARG A 311 9.64 -16.52 28.85
N GLY A 312 9.97 -17.30 27.83
CA GLY A 312 10.26 -18.73 27.97
C GLY A 312 11.06 -19.24 26.78
N VAL A 313 11.22 -20.55 26.72
CA VAL A 313 12.00 -21.22 25.67
C VAL A 313 11.20 -22.40 25.15
N VAL A 314 11.27 -22.63 23.85
CA VAL A 314 10.76 -23.84 23.19
C VAL A 314 11.86 -24.48 22.35
N THR A 315 11.72 -25.79 22.11
CA THR A 315 12.72 -26.57 21.39
C THR A 315 12.20 -27.00 20.03
N GLY A 316 12.84 -26.51 18.97
CA GLY A 316 12.68 -26.96 17.58
C GLY A 316 13.79 -27.94 17.18
N GLY A 317 14.31 -27.84 15.96
CA GLY A 317 15.43 -28.67 15.49
C GLY A 317 16.77 -27.95 15.48
N GLY A 318 17.86 -28.68 15.75
CA GLY A 318 19.24 -28.15 15.74
C GLY A 318 19.97 -28.25 14.39
N ASP A 319 19.52 -29.16 13.53
CA ASP A 319 20.15 -29.58 12.27
C ASP A 319 19.14 -29.59 11.09
N GLY A 320 17.88 -29.27 11.35
CA GLY A 320 16.83 -29.18 10.36
C GLY A 320 15.53 -28.67 10.98
N MET A 321 14.57 -28.27 10.14
CA MET A 321 13.27 -27.76 10.60
C MET A 321 12.51 -28.86 11.34
N ARG A 322 12.21 -28.65 12.63
CA ARG A 322 11.36 -29.55 13.43
C ARG A 322 10.29 -28.78 14.20
N PRO A 323 9.16 -29.42 14.54
CA PRO A 323 8.13 -28.78 15.34
C PRO A 323 8.63 -28.37 16.72
N PHE A 324 8.16 -27.23 17.20
CA PHE A 324 8.20 -26.84 18.61
C PHE A 324 6.77 -26.65 19.13
N ALA A 325 6.59 -26.90 20.42
CA ALA A 325 5.37 -26.56 21.13
C ALA A 325 5.73 -26.26 22.59
N GLY A 326 5.01 -25.31 23.20
CA GLY A 326 5.26 -24.96 24.60
C GLY A 326 4.21 -24.02 25.16
N ARG A 327 4.41 -23.67 26.43
CA ARG A 327 3.57 -22.74 27.16
C ARG A 327 4.45 -21.67 27.80
N ILE A 328 4.08 -20.42 27.59
CA ILE A 328 4.82 -19.24 28.06
C ILE A 328 3.94 -18.47 29.03
N ASP A 329 4.37 -18.41 30.28
CA ASP A 329 3.73 -17.59 31.29
C ASP A 329 4.01 -16.11 31.02
N PHE A 330 3.00 -15.25 31.18
CA PHE A 330 3.14 -13.81 31.09
C PHE A 330 2.14 -13.09 31.96
N THR A 331 2.45 -11.86 32.34
CA THR A 331 1.52 -11.00 33.06
C THR A 331 0.74 -10.15 32.06
N ALA A 332 -0.59 -10.21 32.10
CA ALA A 332 -1.41 -9.38 31.23
C ALA A 332 -1.11 -7.89 31.48
N PRO A 333 -0.92 -7.08 30.43
CA PRO A 333 -0.65 -5.66 30.61
C PRO A 333 -1.92 -4.97 31.11
N GLY A 334 -1.78 -4.11 32.12
CA GLY A 334 -2.94 -3.42 32.71
C GLY A 334 -3.58 -2.38 31.79
N ALA A 335 -2.79 -1.72 30.93
CA ALA A 335 -3.24 -0.63 30.07
C ALA A 335 -3.01 -0.86 28.57
N ALA A 336 -2.01 -1.66 28.20
CA ALA A 336 -1.72 -1.92 26.79
C ALA A 336 -2.75 -2.89 26.18
N THR A 337 -3.27 -2.56 25.01
CA THR A 337 -4.25 -3.39 24.29
C THR A 337 -3.62 -4.17 23.13
N ALA A 338 -2.38 -3.84 22.78
CA ALA A 338 -1.63 -4.43 21.67
C ALA A 338 -0.20 -4.78 22.12
N GLY A 339 0.44 -5.68 21.38
CA GLY A 339 1.83 -6.04 21.57
C GLY A 339 2.29 -7.09 20.57
N TRP A 340 3.36 -7.78 20.94
CA TRP A 340 4.05 -8.70 20.05
C TRP A 340 4.45 -9.98 20.78
N VAL A 341 4.48 -11.08 20.04
CA VAL A 341 5.18 -12.29 20.45
C VAL A 341 6.39 -12.48 19.55
N VAL A 342 7.57 -12.46 20.16
CA VAL A 342 8.87 -12.53 19.49
C VAL A 342 9.43 -13.94 19.68
N PHE A 343 9.67 -14.64 18.58
CA PHE A 343 10.36 -15.93 18.52
C PHE A 343 11.74 -15.70 17.94
N ALA A 344 12.78 -15.92 18.73
CA ALA A 344 14.13 -15.50 18.42
C ALA A 344 15.14 -16.65 18.55
N GLU A 345 16.11 -16.67 17.64
CA GLU A 345 17.37 -17.37 17.86
C GLU A 345 18.39 -16.36 18.42
N GLU A 346 18.92 -16.68 19.59
CA GLU A 346 19.97 -15.89 20.24
C GLU A 346 21.33 -16.53 19.99
N SER A 347 22.35 -15.69 19.84
CA SER A 347 23.75 -16.11 19.74
C SER A 347 24.19 -16.78 21.02
N ALA A 348 24.69 -18.01 20.93
CA ALA A 348 25.27 -18.72 22.06
C ALA A 348 26.54 -18.02 22.61
N ALA A 349 27.17 -17.13 21.83
CA ALA A 349 28.40 -16.46 22.22
C ALA A 349 28.16 -15.24 23.13
N ASP A 350 27.11 -14.46 22.86
CA ASP A 350 26.89 -13.16 23.49
C ASP A 350 25.42 -12.84 23.83
N GLY A 351 24.50 -13.75 23.54
CA GLY A 351 23.06 -13.58 23.78
C GLY A 351 22.39 -12.56 22.85
N SER A 352 23.08 -12.04 21.83
CA SER A 352 22.48 -11.13 20.86
C SER A 352 21.45 -11.85 20.00
N VAL A 353 20.34 -11.18 19.68
CA VAL A 353 19.32 -11.76 18.80
C VAL A 353 19.82 -11.75 17.36
N LEU A 354 20.00 -12.94 16.78
CA LEU A 354 20.52 -13.12 15.43
C LEU A 354 19.43 -13.00 14.38
N ARG A 355 18.22 -13.48 14.68
CA ARG A 355 17.05 -13.43 13.81
C ARG A 355 15.77 -13.62 14.64
N ALA A 356 14.65 -13.06 14.16
CA ALA A 356 13.38 -13.19 14.87
C ALA A 356 12.16 -13.21 13.95
N THR A 357 11.21 -14.08 14.28
CA THR A 357 9.83 -14.00 13.78
C THR A 357 8.97 -13.30 14.84
N VAL A 358 8.27 -12.24 14.46
CA VAL A 358 7.54 -11.34 15.36
C VAL A 358 6.08 -11.28 14.92
N VAL A 359 5.18 -11.74 15.80
CA VAL A 359 3.74 -11.84 15.53
C VAL A 359 2.99 -10.73 16.27
N PRO A 360 2.20 -9.88 15.58
CA PRO A 360 1.34 -8.90 16.25
C PRO A 360 0.22 -9.60 17.00
N VAL A 361 -0.08 -9.15 18.22
CA VAL A 361 -1.12 -9.72 19.09
C VAL A 361 -1.86 -8.61 19.84
N GLY A 362 -3.02 -8.94 20.40
CA GLY A 362 -3.75 -8.07 21.31
C GLY A 362 -3.81 -8.64 22.72
N PHE A 363 -4.16 -7.79 23.69
CA PHE A 363 -4.39 -8.19 25.08
C PHE A 363 -5.83 -7.87 25.48
N GLY A 364 -6.54 -8.85 26.04
CA GLY A 364 -7.88 -8.63 26.60
C GLY A 364 -7.81 -7.85 27.91
N ALA A 365 -8.86 -7.08 28.23
CA ALA A 365 -8.96 -6.39 29.51
C ALA A 365 -8.91 -7.40 30.66
N ALA A 366 -8.04 -7.16 31.66
CA ALA A 366 -8.04 -7.96 32.88
C ALA A 366 -9.42 -7.86 33.54
N ALA A 367 -10.10 -8.99 33.72
CA ALA A 367 -11.33 -9.02 34.51
C ALA A 367 -10.98 -8.50 35.92
N GLN A 368 -11.55 -7.35 36.31
CA GLN A 368 -11.44 -6.87 37.68
C GLN A 368 -11.95 -7.98 38.60
N ALA A 369 -11.09 -8.47 39.49
CA ALA A 369 -11.53 -9.37 40.54
C ALA A 369 -12.66 -8.67 41.33
N PRO A 370 -13.78 -9.35 41.65
CA PRO A 370 -14.77 -8.77 42.53
C PRO A 370 -14.08 -8.48 43.86
N GLY A 371 -14.13 -7.21 44.29
CA GLY A 371 -13.51 -6.75 45.52
C GLY A 371 -13.96 -7.61 46.71
N ALA A 372 -12.98 -8.06 47.48
CA ALA A 372 -13.17 -8.75 48.75
C ALA A 372 -13.61 -7.78 49.86
#